data_AF-A0A6S7G4Y1-F1
#
_entry.id   AF-A0A6S7G4Y1-F1
#
_cell.length_a   1.000
_cell.length_b   1.000
_cell.length_c   1.000
_cell.angle_alpha   90.00
_cell.angle_beta   90.00
_cell.angle_gamma   90.00
#
_symmetry.space_group_name_H-M   'P 1'
#
loop_
_entity.id
_entity.type
_entity.pdbx_description
1 polymer ?
#
loop_
_entity_poly.entity_id
_entity_poly.type
_entity_poly.pdbx_seq_one_letter_code
_entity_poly.pdbx_strand_id
1 'polypeptide(L)'
;MAENDSKSSVELATKFVQLGRARDKTETLLQSAKESAIKRHVETLKEIINEVNKLVRTIEAEKITAKENSDEIDTWIGEIEREIKRGRRENYYFRTVVERNARET
;
A
#
# COMPACT_ATOMS: atom_id res chain seq x y z
N MET A 1 2.43 -8.80 28.70
CA MET A 1 2.97 -7.54 28.18
C MET A 1 1.95 -6.97 27.23
N ALA A 2 1.37 -5.81 27.54
CA ALA A 2 0.50 -5.13 26.59
C ALA A 2 1.41 -4.51 25.52
N GLU A 3 1.28 -4.97 24.28
CA GLU A 3 1.78 -4.24 23.12
C GLU A 3 1.16 -2.84 23.16
N ASN A 4 1.93 -1.87 23.64
CA ASN A 4 1.60 -0.48 23.44
C ASN A 4 1.94 -0.21 21.97
N ASP A 5 1.04 -0.61 21.07
CA ASP A 5 1.18 -0.31 19.65
C ASP A 5 1.41 1.18 19.50
N SER A 6 2.59 1.55 19.00
CA SER A 6 2.89 2.95 18.75
C SER A 6 1.81 3.51 17.81
N LYS A 7 1.52 4.81 17.93
CA LYS A 7 0.55 5.47 17.04
C LYS A 7 0.84 5.17 15.56
N SER A 8 2.12 5.09 15.20
CA SER A 8 2.61 4.72 13.88
C SER A 8 2.22 3.29 13.46
N SER A 9 2.25 2.31 14.38
CA SER A 9 1.81 0.92 14.16
C SER A 9 0.31 0.83 13.81
N VAL A 10 -0.54 1.53 14.57
CA VAL A 10 -1.99 1.59 14.33
C VAL A 10 -2.31 2.27 13.00
N GLU A 11 -1.57 3.35 12.67
CA GLU A 11 -1.68 4.03 11.38
C GLU A 11 -1.30 3.10 10.22
N LEU A 12 -0.23 2.31 10.36
CA LEU A 12 0.18 1.34 9.34
C LEU A 12 -0.88 0.26 9.11
N ALA A 13 -1.43 -0.33 10.18
CA ALA A 13 -2.51 -1.31 10.07
C ALA A 13 -3.74 -0.73 9.34
N THR A 14 -4.12 0.50 9.69
CA THR A 14 -5.20 1.22 9.02
C THR A 14 -4.92 1.42 7.53
N LYS A 15 -3.68 1.80 7.18
CA LYS A 15 -3.29 1.99 5.77
C LYS A 15 -3.26 0.68 4.99
N PHE A 16 -2.93 -0.45 5.61
CA PHE A 16 -3.07 -1.75 4.94
C PHE A 16 -4.53 -2.11 4.65
N VAL A 17 -5.45 -1.83 5.57
CA VAL A 17 -6.89 -2.01 5.31
C VAL A 17 -7.36 -1.09 4.17
N GLN A 18 -6.90 0.16 4.14
CA GLN A 18 -7.21 1.09 3.05
C GLN A 18 -6.64 0.60 1.71
N LEU A 19 -5.42 0.06 1.72
CA LEU A 19 -4.77 -0.51 0.54
C LEU A 19 -5.57 -1.71 0.00
N GLY A 20 -6.02 -2.63 0.86
CA GLY A 20 -6.90 -3.73 0.49
C GLY A 20 -8.19 -3.26 -0.17
N ARG A 21 -8.92 -2.36 0.51
CA ARG A 21 -10.19 -1.81 -0.01
C ARG A 21 -10.02 -1.07 -1.34
N ALA A 22 -8.93 -0.32 -1.49
CA ALA A 22 -8.65 0.42 -2.72
C ALA A 22 -8.36 -0.53 -3.89
N ARG A 23 -7.76 -1.70 -3.63
CA ARG A 23 -7.52 -2.73 -4.65
C ARG A 23 -8.83 -3.34 -5.11
N ASP A 24 -9.65 -3.85 -4.19
CA ASP A 24 -10.94 -4.47 -4.49
C ASP A 24 -11.85 -3.54 -5.30
N LYS A 25 -11.85 -2.26 -4.93
CA LYS A 25 -12.63 -1.24 -5.62
C LYS A 25 -12.06 -0.92 -7.01
N THR A 26 -10.75 -0.93 -7.18
CA THR A 26 -10.13 -0.69 -8.49
C THR A 26 -10.43 -1.85 -9.45
N GLU A 27 -10.41 -3.09 -8.96
CA GLU A 27 -10.79 -4.26 -9.75
C GLU A 27 -12.26 -4.19 -10.22
N THR A 28 -13.16 -3.77 -9.34
CA THR A 28 -14.57 -3.51 -9.70
C THR A 28 -14.70 -2.39 -10.73
N LEU A 29 -13.91 -1.32 -10.60
CA LEU A 29 -13.97 -0.18 -11.53
C LEU A 29 -13.44 -0.53 -12.93
N LEU A 30 -12.46 -1.42 -13.05
CA LEU A 30 -11.98 -1.89 -14.35
C LEU A 30 -13.11 -2.55 -15.17
N GLN A 31 -14.02 -3.24 -14.51
CA GLN A 31 -15.20 -3.84 -15.17
C GLN A 31 -16.21 -2.78 -15.64
N SER A 32 -16.16 -1.57 -15.07
CA SER A 32 -17.15 -0.51 -15.35
C SER A 32 -16.81 0.40 -16.55
N ALA A 33 -15.66 0.21 -17.21
CA ALA A 33 -15.15 1.01 -18.33
C ALA A 33 -15.06 2.54 -18.11
N LYS A 34 -15.22 3.03 -16.87
CA LYS A 34 -15.15 4.47 -16.55
C LYS A 34 -13.70 4.90 -16.36
N GLU A 35 -13.02 5.24 -17.45
CA GLU A 35 -11.59 5.59 -17.49
C GLU A 35 -11.18 6.66 -16.46
N SER A 36 -11.97 7.74 -16.31
CA SER A 36 -11.70 8.81 -15.35
C SER A 36 -11.75 8.35 -13.90
N ALA A 37 -12.67 7.44 -13.57
CA ALA A 37 -12.77 6.84 -12.24
C ALA A 37 -11.59 5.91 -11.96
N ILE A 38 -11.15 5.15 -12.97
CA ILE A 38 -9.99 4.25 -12.85
C ILE A 38 -8.70 5.07 -12.66
N LYS A 39 -8.47 6.14 -13.45
CA LYS A 39 -7.31 7.04 -13.29
C LYS A 39 -7.23 7.62 -11.88
N ARG A 40 -8.34 8.15 -11.36
CA ARG A 40 -8.39 8.69 -10.00
C ARG A 40 -8.06 7.63 -8.94
N HIS A 41 -8.53 6.40 -9.11
CA HIS A 41 -8.22 5.32 -8.18
C HIS A 41 -6.78 4.80 -8.27
N VAL A 42 -6.17 4.80 -9.45
CA VAL A 42 -4.74 4.50 -9.61
C VAL A 42 -3.88 5.52 -8.86
N GLU A 43 -4.21 6.81 -8.92
CA GLU A 43 -3.52 7.84 -8.13
C GLU A 43 -3.73 7.63 -6.62
N THR A 44 -4.97 7.36 -6.17
CA THR A 44 -5.24 7.05 -4.75
C THR A 44 -4.46 5.84 -4.25
N LEU A 45 -4.37 4.77 -5.05
CA LEU A 45 -3.57 3.58 -4.71
C LEU A 45 -2.08 3.92 -4.56
N LYS A 46 -1.55 4.77 -5.44
CA LYS A 46 -0.16 5.23 -5.39
C LYS A 46 0.11 6.08 -4.15
N GLU A 47 -0.80 6.97 -3.79
CA GLU A 47 -0.72 7.77 -2.56
C GLU A 47 -0.69 6.87 -1.31
N ILE A 48 -1.62 5.92 -1.21
CA ILE A 48 -1.66 4.97 -0.09
C ILE A 48 -0.35 4.17 0.01
N ILE A 49 0.18 3.68 -1.12
CA ILE A 49 1.46 2.97 -1.16
C ILE A 49 2.60 3.85 -0.63
N ASN A 50 2.64 5.13 -1.00
CA ASN A 50 3.68 6.05 -0.54
C ASN A 50 3.57 6.32 0.98
N GLU A 51 2.35 6.48 1.49
CA GLU A 51 2.11 6.64 2.92
C GLU A 51 2.51 5.40 3.72
N VAL A 52 2.18 4.19 3.23
CA VAL A 52 2.64 2.93 3.84
C VAL A 52 4.16 2.88 3.89
N ASN A 53 4.85 3.17 2.77
CA ASN A 53 6.32 3.19 2.75
C ASN A 53 6.92 4.19 3.76
N LYS A 54 6.28 5.35 3.94
CA LYS A 54 6.71 6.35 4.92
C LYS A 54 6.56 5.84 6.35
N LEU A 55 5.39 5.28 6.68
CA LEU A 55 5.10 4.74 8.01
C LEU A 55 6.04 3.59 8.37
N VAL A 56 6.38 2.73 7.41
CA VAL A 56 7.33 1.63 7.61
C VAL A 56 8.68 2.14 8.06
N ARG A 57 9.23 3.13 7.36
CA ARG A 57 10.51 3.77 7.73
C ARG A 57 10.45 4.46 9.09
N THR A 58 9.31 5.05 9.42
CA THR A 58 9.09 5.67 10.74
C THR A 58 9.10 4.62 11.85
N ILE A 59 8.36 3.52 11.68
CA ILE A 59 8.30 2.43 12.68
C ILE A 59 9.65 1.73 12.78
N GLU A 60 10.35 1.48 11.67
CA GLU A 60 11.71 0.95 11.68
C GLU A 60 12.63 1.82 12.55
N ALA A 61 12.62 3.14 12.36
CA ALA A 61 13.40 4.06 13.19
C ALA A 61 12.97 4.04 14.67
N GLU A 62 11.68 3.93 14.97
CA GLU A 62 11.16 3.77 16.34
C GLU A 62 11.67 2.46 16.97
N LYS A 63 11.63 1.34 16.24
CA LYS A 63 12.09 0.02 16.70
C LYS A 63 13.60 -0.02 16.93
N ILE A 64 14.38 0.58 16.03
CA ILE A 64 15.83 0.76 16.20
C ILE A 64 16.12 1.59 17.44
N THR A 65 15.39 2.69 17.64
CA THR A 65 15.56 3.57 18.82
C THR A 65 15.21 2.84 20.12
N ALA A 66 14.19 1.98 20.07
CA ALA A 66 13.80 1.10 21.17
C ALA A 66 14.78 -0.07 21.40
N LYS A 67 15.80 -0.22 20.55
CA LYS A 67 16.77 -1.33 20.58
C LYS A 67 16.11 -2.71 20.49
N GLU A 68 15.03 -2.80 19.71
CA GLU A 68 14.45 -4.09 19.35
C GLU A 68 15.45 -4.95 18.57
N ASN A 69 15.19 -6.26 18.51
CA ASN A 69 16.08 -7.19 17.84
C ASN A 69 16.12 -6.91 16.32
N SER A 70 17.34 -6.79 15.76
CA SER A 70 17.53 -6.50 14.33
C SER A 70 16.92 -7.55 13.40
N ASP A 71 17.01 -8.83 13.75
CA ASP A 71 16.47 -9.92 12.94
C ASP A 71 14.92 -9.90 12.93
N GLU A 72 14.31 -9.50 14.04
CA GLU A 72 12.86 -9.30 14.15
C GLU A 72 12.40 -8.10 13.32
N ILE A 73 13.16 -6.99 13.35
CA ILE A 73 12.91 -5.82 12.51
C ILE A 73 13.01 -6.18 11.02
N ASP A 74 14.08 -6.88 10.62
CA ASP A 74 14.30 -7.29 9.22
C ASP A 74 13.20 -8.23 8.72
N THR A 75 12.77 -9.18 9.57
CA THR A 75 11.67 -10.09 9.26
C THR A 75 10.36 -9.32 9.05
N TRP A 76 10.05 -8.38 9.94
CA TRP A 76 8.86 -7.53 9.85
C TRP A 76 8.89 -6.63 8.60
N ILE A 77 10.03 -6.02 8.28
CA ILE A 77 10.21 -5.25 7.04
C ILE A 77 9.95 -6.15 5.82
N GLY A 78 10.52 -7.35 5.79
CA GLY A 78 10.35 -8.29 4.68
C GLY A 78 8.89 -8.71 4.44
N GLU A 79 8.09 -8.84 5.50
CA GLU A 79 6.64 -9.07 5.39
C GLU A 79 5.91 -7.88 4.75
N ILE A 80 6.21 -6.67 5.20
CA ILE A 80 5.57 -5.46 4.70
C ILE A 80 5.98 -5.18 3.25
N GLU A 81 7.26 -5.34 2.92
CA GLU A 81 7.75 -5.16 1.56
C GLU A 81 7.04 -6.07 0.56
N ARG A 82 6.70 -7.31 0.95
CA ARG A 82 5.90 -8.22 0.11
C ARG A 82 4.53 -7.62 -0.20
N GLU A 83 3.86 -7.05 0.79
CA GLU A 83 2.54 -6.42 0.63
C GLU A 83 2.59 -5.14 -0.20
N ILE A 84 3.60 -4.31 0.00
CA ILE A 84 3.85 -3.12 -0.81
C ILE A 84 4.14 -3.51 -2.26
N LYS A 85 4.98 -4.52 -2.48
CA LYS A 85 5.33 -5.02 -3.81
C LYS A 85 4.08 -5.55 -4.53
N ARG A 86 3.19 -6.24 -3.81
CA ARG A 86 1.90 -6.68 -4.33
C ARG A 86 1.06 -5.50 -4.81
N GLY A 87 0.93 -4.45 -3.99
CA GLY A 87 0.16 -3.25 -4.34
C GLY A 87 0.74 -2.48 -5.51
N ARG A 88 2.07 -2.41 -5.62
CA ARG A 88 2.74 -1.79 -6.77
C ARG A 88 2.47 -2.54 -8.08
N ARG A 89 2.48 -3.88 -8.05
CA ARG A 89 2.16 -4.69 -9.25
C ARG A 89 0.74 -4.45 -9.72
N GLU A 90 -0.22 -4.42 -8.80
CA GLU A 90 -1.63 -4.16 -9.12
C GLU A 90 -1.81 -2.73 -9.65
N ASN A 91 -1.19 -1.73 -9.01
CA ASN A 91 -1.20 -0.35 -9.51
C ASN A 91 -0.65 -0.24 -10.94
N TYR A 92 0.46 -0.94 -11.22
CA TYR A 92 1.03 -1.01 -12.56
C TYR A 92 0.05 -1.66 -13.56
N TYR A 93 -0.53 -2.81 -13.21
CA TYR A 93 -1.52 -3.49 -14.06
C TYR A 93 -2.70 -2.57 -14.39
N PHE A 94 -3.29 -1.93 -13.38
CA PHE A 94 -4.41 -1.00 -13.58
C PHE A 94 -4.06 0.17 -14.48
N ARG A 95 -2.87 0.76 -14.29
CA ARG A 95 -2.39 1.83 -15.18
C ARG A 95 -2.26 1.35 -16.62
N THR A 96 -1.71 0.16 -16.86
CA THR A 96 -1.57 -0.37 -18.21
C THR A 96 -2.91 -0.65 -18.90
N VAL A 97 -3.93 -1.08 -18.15
CA VAL A 97 -5.28 -1.28 -18.70
C VAL A 97 -5.91 0.05 -19.10
N VAL A 98 -5.78 1.09 -18.27
CA VAL A 98 -6.25 2.44 -18.61
C VAL A 98 -5.57 2.96 -19.87
N GLU A 99 -4.25 2.84 -19.96
CA GLU A 99 -3.47 3.32 -21.11
C GLU A 99 -3.83 2.59 -22.42
N ARG A 100 -4.20 1.31 -22.34
CA ARG A 100 -4.66 0.54 -23.52
C ARG A 100 -6.05 0.98 -23.95
N ASN A 101 -7.00 1.07 -23.03
CA ASN A 101 -8.37 1.49 -23.34
C ASN A 101 -8.41 2.89 -23.97
N ALA A 102 -7.55 3.81 -23.51
CA ALA A 102 -7.45 5.15 -24.06
C ALA A 102 -6.89 5.23 -25.50
N ARG A 103 -6.26 4.16 -26.02
CA ARG A 103 -5.72 4.09 -27.39
C ARG A 103 -6.69 3.45 -28.38
N GLU A 104 -7.72 2.77 -27.88
CA GLU A 104 -8.73 2.06 -28.68
C GLU A 104 -10.00 2.89 -28.93
N THR A 105 -10.12 4.06 -28.29
CA THR A 105 -11.17 5.08 -28.49
C THR A 105 -10.65 6.28 -29.25
#